data_AF-A0A4Y4DNA6-F1
#
_entry.id   AF-A0A4Y4DNA6-F1
#
_cell.length_a   1.000
_cell.length_b   1.000
_cell.length_c   1.000
_cell.angle_alpha   90.00
_cell.angle_beta   90.00
_cell.angle_gamma   90.00
#
_symmetry.space_group_name_H-M   'P 1'
#
loop_
_entity.id
_entity.type
_entity.pdbx_description
1 polymer ?
#
loop_
_entity_poly.entity_id
_entity_poly.type
_entity_poly.pdbx_seq_one_letter_code
_entity_poly.pdbx_strand_id
1 'polypeptide(L)'
;MSTEISTGKKRENRYQQLVAWVFEKHYKLGDTHIEWNRVELIEAANATGIDLPKNIGDVIYAIRYRITFPQNMLDASPDGMEWVIRSIGRAKYAFDLIRAQVRVRPNPALTVTKIPDATPEIISEAALGDEQALLALVRYNRLIDIFLGVASYSLQNHLRTTARGVGQVEVDEVYVAVDRYGRQYILPVQAKGGSDEIGITQTEQDIAVCAEKWPNLICRPISAQFGTDGRIALFELAVQEEQVRVRRESHYRLVPAKQITETDLMEYRTTNSED
;
A
#
# COMPACT_ATOMS: atom_id res chain seq x y z
N MET A 1 -10.35 -45.22 -10.76
CA MET A 1 -10.33 -44.69 -9.38
C MET A 1 -10.31 -43.19 -9.48
N SER A 2 -11.49 -42.58 -9.31
CA SER A 2 -11.69 -41.14 -9.37
C SER A 2 -11.14 -40.54 -8.08
N THR A 3 -10.14 -39.66 -8.20
CA THR A 3 -9.69 -38.81 -7.09
C THR A 3 -10.67 -37.65 -6.96
N GLU A 4 -11.54 -37.75 -5.96
CA GLU A 4 -12.36 -36.64 -5.46
C GLU A 4 -11.44 -35.53 -4.96
N ILE A 5 -11.46 -34.39 -5.64
CA ILE A 5 -10.91 -33.14 -5.13
C ILE A 5 -11.93 -32.62 -4.11
N SER A 6 -11.63 -32.80 -2.83
CA SER A 6 -12.36 -32.21 -1.72
C SER A 6 -12.26 -30.68 -1.79
N THR A 7 -13.29 -30.02 -2.34
CA THR A 7 -13.53 -28.58 -2.21
C THR A 7 -14.13 -28.27 -0.84
N GLY A 8 -13.32 -28.38 0.21
CA GLY A 8 -13.72 -27.91 1.54
C GLY A 8 -13.80 -26.38 1.55
N LYS A 9 -15.01 -25.80 1.58
CA LYS A 9 -15.20 -24.36 1.86
C LYS A 9 -14.48 -24.03 3.17
N LYS A 10 -13.40 -23.24 3.08
CA LYS A 10 -12.63 -22.79 4.25
C LYS A 10 -13.57 -21.95 5.12
N ARG A 11 -13.73 -22.30 6.39
CA ARG A 11 -14.60 -21.57 7.31
C ARG A 11 -14.14 -20.11 7.39
N GLU A 12 -15.02 -19.19 7.04
CA GLU A 12 -14.73 -17.76 7.07
C GLU A 12 -14.35 -17.31 8.47
N ASN A 13 -13.38 -16.41 8.55
CA ASN A 13 -12.98 -15.83 9.84
C ASN A 13 -14.03 -14.82 10.32
N ARG A 14 -13.94 -14.42 11.59
CA ARG A 14 -14.89 -13.46 12.19
C ARG A 14 -14.98 -12.13 11.43
N TYR A 15 -13.88 -11.64 10.85
CA TYR A 15 -13.88 -10.36 10.12
C TYR A 15 -14.64 -10.48 8.80
N GLN A 16 -14.45 -11.59 8.09
CA GLN A 16 -15.18 -11.92 6.88
C GLN A 16 -16.68 -12.02 7.16
N GLN A 17 -17.09 -12.74 8.21
CA GLN A 17 -18.50 -12.90 8.57
C GLN A 17 -19.19 -11.56 8.90
N LEU A 18 -18.51 -10.65 9.61
CA LEU A 18 -19.06 -9.32 9.90
C LEU A 18 -19.25 -8.50 8.61
N VAL A 19 -18.27 -8.51 7.71
CA VAL A 19 -18.37 -7.81 6.42
C VAL A 19 -19.41 -8.45 5.51
N ALA A 20 -19.52 -9.78 5.51
CA ALA A 20 -20.50 -10.54 4.74
C ALA A 20 -21.92 -10.12 5.11
N TRP A 21 -22.21 -10.00 6.41
CA TRP A 21 -23.51 -9.56 6.91
C TRP A 21 -23.84 -8.13 6.49
N VAL A 22 -22.87 -7.21 6.60
CA VAL A 22 -23.08 -5.80 6.19
C VAL A 22 -23.34 -5.74 4.68
N PHE A 23 -22.60 -6.51 3.87
CA PHE A 23 -22.83 -6.59 2.44
C PHE A 23 -24.23 -7.12 2.11
N GLU A 24 -24.64 -8.25 2.70
CA GLU A 24 -25.97 -8.84 2.49
C GLU A 24 -27.13 -7.92 2.87
N LYS A 25 -26.95 -7.11 3.91
CA LYS A 25 -27.97 -6.15 4.36
C LYS A 25 -28.29 -5.11 3.28
N HIS A 26 -27.31 -4.72 2.46
CA HIS A 26 -27.44 -3.61 1.53
C HIS A 26 -27.44 -4.02 0.05
N TYR A 27 -26.73 -5.09 -0.30
CA TYR A 27 -26.51 -5.49 -1.68
C TYR A 27 -27.80 -5.95 -2.36
N LYS A 28 -28.02 -5.43 -3.57
CA LYS A 28 -28.98 -5.95 -4.54
C LYS A 28 -28.24 -6.37 -5.80
N LEU A 29 -28.78 -7.38 -6.47
CA LEU A 29 -28.17 -7.92 -7.68
C LEU A 29 -27.90 -6.81 -8.70
N GLY A 30 -26.63 -6.64 -9.07
CA GLY A 30 -26.19 -5.64 -10.04
C GLY A 30 -25.70 -4.32 -9.44
N ASP A 31 -25.76 -4.14 -8.12
CA ASP A 31 -25.15 -2.98 -7.47
C ASP A 31 -23.63 -2.98 -7.70
N THR A 32 -23.07 -1.80 -7.96
CA THR A 32 -21.62 -1.60 -8.12
C THR A 32 -21.03 -0.65 -7.08
N HIS A 33 -21.89 -0.04 -6.26
CA HIS A 33 -21.54 0.92 -5.22
C HIS A 33 -22.52 0.76 -4.05
N ILE A 34 -22.00 0.47 -2.86
CA ILE A 34 -22.83 0.18 -1.68
C ILE A 34 -22.27 0.92 -0.49
N GLU A 35 -22.96 1.97 -0.05
CA GLU A 35 -22.57 2.74 1.14
C GLU A 35 -23.00 2.04 2.43
N TRP A 36 -22.15 2.11 3.45
CA TRP A 36 -22.42 1.59 4.79
C TRP A 36 -21.63 2.33 5.87
N ASN A 37 -22.06 2.17 7.13
CA ASN A 37 -21.46 2.85 8.27
C ASN A 37 -20.70 1.88 9.17
N ARG A 38 -19.60 2.33 9.79
CA ARG A 38 -18.79 1.52 10.71
C ARG A 38 -19.59 0.87 11.83
N VAL A 39 -20.62 1.57 12.32
CA VAL A 39 -21.50 1.10 13.40
C VAL A 39 -22.23 -0.19 13.04
N GLU A 40 -22.43 -0.46 11.75
CA GLU A 40 -23.12 -1.65 11.27
C GLU A 40 -22.30 -2.94 11.48
N LEU A 41 -20.98 -2.84 11.72
CA LEU A 41 -20.18 -3.97 12.18
C LEU A 41 -20.54 -4.40 13.61
N ILE A 42 -21.02 -3.45 14.44
CA ILE A 42 -21.53 -3.74 15.79
C ILE A 42 -22.90 -4.41 15.69
N GLU A 43 -23.76 -3.91 14.80
CA GLU A 43 -25.05 -4.53 14.49
C GLU A 43 -24.87 -5.97 13.99
N ALA A 44 -23.92 -6.17 13.07
CA ALA A 44 -23.56 -7.49 12.55
C ALA A 44 -23.16 -8.43 13.68
N ALA A 45 -22.22 -8.01 14.55
CA ALA A 45 -21.75 -8.82 15.67
C ALA A 45 -22.90 -9.27 16.58
N ASN A 46 -23.83 -8.37 16.90
CA ASN A 46 -25.02 -8.67 17.70
C ASN A 46 -25.98 -9.63 16.98
N ALA A 47 -26.21 -9.42 15.69
CA ALA A 47 -27.14 -10.23 14.89
C ALA A 47 -26.62 -11.66 14.65
N THR A 48 -25.31 -11.82 14.48
CA THR A 48 -24.68 -13.12 14.18
C THR A 48 -24.13 -13.83 15.42
N GLY A 49 -24.18 -13.19 16.60
CA GLY A 49 -23.61 -13.73 17.84
C GLY A 49 -22.09 -13.86 17.81
N ILE A 50 -21.40 -13.02 17.03
CA ILE A 50 -19.94 -13.02 16.92
C ILE A 50 -19.35 -12.05 17.95
N ASP A 51 -18.30 -12.46 18.65
CA ASP A 51 -17.58 -11.58 19.56
C ASP A 51 -17.02 -10.36 18.81
N LEU A 52 -17.45 -9.17 19.24
CA LEU A 52 -17.01 -7.92 18.65
C LEU A 52 -15.49 -7.75 18.82
N PRO A 53 -14.74 -7.47 17.73
CA PRO A 53 -13.32 -7.21 17.82
C PRO A 53 -13.04 -5.96 18.69
N LYS A 54 -12.02 -6.05 19.55
CA LYS A 54 -11.62 -4.95 20.45
C LYS A 54 -11.34 -3.65 19.69
N ASN A 55 -10.75 -3.73 18.51
CA ASN A 55 -10.62 -2.63 17.58
C ASN A 55 -11.41 -2.92 16.30
N ILE A 56 -12.56 -2.28 16.14
CA ILE A 56 -13.40 -2.44 14.94
C ILE A 56 -12.67 -1.99 13.67
N GLY A 57 -11.69 -1.08 13.77
CA GLY A 57 -10.91 -0.62 12.62
C GLY A 57 -10.08 -1.73 11.98
N ASP A 58 -9.66 -2.73 12.77
CA ASP A 58 -8.87 -3.87 12.30
C ASP A 58 -9.65 -4.73 11.30
N VAL A 59 -10.99 -4.75 11.37
CA VAL A 59 -11.83 -5.50 10.42
C VAL A 59 -11.63 -4.97 9.01
N ILE A 60 -11.74 -3.65 8.85
CA ILE A 60 -11.62 -2.98 7.56
C ILE A 60 -10.17 -3.04 7.06
N TYR A 61 -9.22 -2.77 7.94
CA TYR A 61 -7.79 -2.86 7.61
C TYR A 61 -7.42 -4.27 7.13
N ALA A 62 -7.86 -5.31 7.84
CA ALA A 62 -7.57 -6.68 7.45
C ALA A 62 -8.16 -7.01 6.08
N ILE A 63 -9.44 -6.70 5.82
CA ILE A 63 -10.10 -7.02 4.54
C ILE A 63 -9.48 -6.24 3.37
N ARG A 64 -9.01 -5.01 3.59
CA ARG A 64 -8.34 -4.22 2.55
C ARG A 64 -7.00 -4.80 2.12
N TYR A 65 -6.23 -5.36 3.05
CA TYR A 65 -4.79 -5.58 2.82
C TYR A 65 -4.29 -6.99 3.11
N ARG A 66 -4.96 -7.78 3.96
CA ARG A 66 -4.42 -9.02 4.52
C ARG A 66 -5.26 -10.26 4.29
N ILE A 67 -6.58 -10.11 4.20
CA ILE A 67 -7.50 -11.23 4.02
C ILE A 67 -8.43 -10.96 2.84
N THR A 68 -8.82 -12.02 2.16
CA THR A 68 -9.75 -11.93 1.04
C THR A 68 -11.15 -11.55 1.53
N PHE A 69 -11.94 -10.93 0.65
CA PHE A 69 -13.36 -10.70 0.87
C PHE A 69 -14.13 -12.00 1.18
N PRO A 70 -15.26 -11.90 1.89
CA PRO A 70 -16.13 -13.06 2.14
C PRO A 70 -16.70 -13.64 0.85
N GLN A 71 -17.06 -14.92 0.90
CA GLN A 71 -17.46 -15.70 -0.27
C GLN A 71 -18.71 -15.12 -0.95
N ASN A 72 -19.67 -14.60 -0.19
CA ASN A 72 -20.88 -13.98 -0.75
C ASN A 72 -20.57 -12.77 -1.64
N MET A 73 -19.55 -11.98 -1.30
CA MET A 73 -19.08 -10.87 -2.11
C MET A 73 -18.30 -11.36 -3.33
N LEU A 74 -17.46 -12.38 -3.17
CA LEU A 74 -16.73 -13.01 -4.28
C LEU A 74 -17.70 -13.60 -5.30
N ASP A 75 -18.75 -14.28 -4.85
CA ASP A 75 -19.81 -14.86 -5.69
C ASP A 75 -20.65 -13.79 -6.39
N ALA A 76 -20.79 -12.60 -5.78
CA ALA A 76 -21.48 -11.44 -6.35
C ALA A 76 -20.61 -10.65 -7.36
N SER A 77 -19.31 -10.93 -7.45
CA SER A 77 -18.39 -10.24 -8.35
C SER A 77 -18.40 -10.89 -9.75
N PRO A 78 -18.73 -10.14 -10.82
CA PRO A 78 -18.59 -10.63 -12.19
C PRO A 78 -17.12 -10.93 -12.55
N ASP A 79 -16.92 -11.76 -13.57
CA ASP A 79 -15.59 -12.09 -14.10
C ASP A 79 -14.82 -10.80 -14.48
N GLY A 80 -13.57 -10.70 -14.02
CA GLY A 80 -12.70 -9.55 -14.27
C GLY A 80 -12.99 -8.31 -13.40
N MET A 81 -13.93 -8.41 -12.46
CA MET A 81 -14.19 -7.39 -11.44
C MET A 81 -13.78 -7.88 -10.06
N GLU A 82 -13.56 -6.93 -9.14
CA GLU A 82 -13.37 -7.22 -7.73
C GLU A 82 -13.95 -6.11 -6.85
N TRP A 83 -14.28 -6.46 -5.62
CA TRP A 83 -14.73 -5.50 -4.62
C TRP A 83 -13.54 -4.83 -3.93
N VAL A 84 -13.67 -3.54 -3.62
CA VAL A 84 -12.79 -2.79 -2.72
C VAL A 84 -13.60 -2.07 -1.65
N ILE A 85 -12.96 -1.73 -0.52
CA ILE A 85 -13.58 -0.90 0.52
C ILE A 85 -12.99 0.51 0.43
N ARG A 86 -13.75 1.49 -0.04
CA ARG A 86 -13.36 2.92 0.02
C ARG A 86 -13.83 3.58 1.30
N SER A 87 -13.07 4.57 1.76
CA SER A 87 -13.53 5.47 2.83
C SER A 87 -14.24 6.64 2.15
N ILE A 88 -15.48 6.94 2.54
CA ILE A 88 -16.31 8.01 1.95
C ILE A 88 -16.66 9.09 3.00
N GLY A 89 -15.85 9.20 4.04
CA GLY A 89 -16.06 10.11 5.17
C GLY A 89 -15.74 9.50 6.52
N ARG A 90 -16.00 10.25 7.59
CA ARG A 90 -15.70 9.79 8.95
C ARG A 90 -16.62 8.61 9.32
N ALA A 91 -16.02 7.43 9.51
CA ALA A 91 -16.72 6.19 9.83
C ALA A 91 -17.78 5.76 8.79
N LYS A 92 -17.64 6.24 7.55
CA LYS A 92 -18.47 5.87 6.41
C LYS A 92 -17.61 5.21 5.34
N TYR A 93 -18.12 4.15 4.75
CA TYR A 93 -17.41 3.33 3.77
C TYR A 93 -18.32 2.98 2.60
N ALA A 94 -17.71 2.60 1.49
CA ALA A 94 -18.40 2.01 0.37
C ALA A 94 -17.73 0.69 -0.02
N PHE A 95 -18.54 -0.30 -0.39
CA PHE A 95 -18.08 -1.40 -1.23
C PHE A 95 -18.22 -0.95 -2.69
N ASP A 96 -17.10 -0.85 -3.40
CA ASP A 96 -17.08 -0.50 -4.81
C ASP A 96 -16.64 -1.70 -5.63
N LEU A 97 -17.40 -2.00 -6.68
CA LEU A 97 -17.04 -3.00 -7.67
C LEU A 97 -16.21 -2.33 -8.76
N ILE A 98 -14.93 -2.67 -8.83
CA ILE A 98 -13.98 -2.12 -9.79
C ILE A 98 -13.41 -3.21 -10.68
N ARG A 99 -12.72 -2.84 -11.76
CA ARG A 99 -11.94 -3.81 -12.53
C ARG A 99 -10.88 -4.43 -11.62
N ALA A 100 -10.73 -5.74 -11.71
CA ALA A 100 -9.72 -6.50 -10.97
C ALA A 100 -8.36 -5.80 -11.08
N GLN A 101 -7.79 -5.43 -9.94
CA GLN A 101 -6.55 -4.66 -9.90
C GLN A 101 -5.40 -5.54 -10.35
N VAL A 102 -4.45 -4.92 -11.05
CA VAL A 102 -3.14 -5.54 -11.23
C VAL A 102 -2.43 -5.49 -9.88
N ARG A 103 -2.10 -6.67 -9.33
CA ARG A 103 -1.35 -6.75 -8.08
C ARG A 103 0.05 -6.20 -8.28
N VAL A 104 0.31 -5.02 -7.73
CA VAL A 104 1.65 -4.41 -7.75
C VAL A 104 2.51 -5.17 -6.74
N ARG A 105 3.57 -5.80 -7.26
CA ARG A 105 4.54 -6.59 -6.49
C ARG A 105 5.94 -6.34 -7.08
N PRO A 106 7.01 -6.52 -6.29
CA PRO A 106 8.38 -6.37 -6.80
C PRO A 106 8.61 -7.29 -8.00
N ASN A 107 8.97 -6.71 -9.13
CA ASN A 107 9.26 -7.43 -10.36
C ASN A 107 10.60 -8.16 -10.24
N PRO A 108 10.63 -9.50 -10.19
CA PRO A 108 11.86 -10.26 -9.98
C PRO A 108 12.83 -10.16 -11.17
N ALA A 109 12.38 -9.68 -12.34
CA ALA A 109 13.20 -9.51 -13.52
C ALA A 109 14.04 -8.21 -13.52
N LEU A 110 13.79 -7.29 -12.59
CA LEU A 110 14.58 -6.06 -12.47
C LEU A 110 15.92 -6.32 -11.77
N THR A 111 16.95 -5.61 -12.22
CA THR A 111 18.26 -5.60 -11.57
C THR A 111 18.20 -4.96 -10.19
N VAL A 112 19.03 -5.43 -9.27
CA VAL A 112 19.14 -4.87 -7.91
C VAL A 112 20.42 -4.05 -7.79
N THR A 113 20.28 -2.76 -7.51
CA THR A 113 21.42 -1.83 -7.38
C THR A 113 21.94 -1.83 -5.94
N LYS A 114 23.23 -2.12 -5.75
CA LYS A 114 23.87 -2.03 -4.43
C LYS A 114 24.13 -0.57 -4.07
N ILE A 115 23.74 -0.16 -2.87
CA ILE A 115 23.98 1.17 -2.31
C ILE A 115 24.77 1.00 -1.01
N PRO A 116 25.83 1.80 -0.77
CA PRO A 116 26.51 1.80 0.52
C PRO A 116 25.53 2.10 1.65
N ASP A 117 25.46 1.24 2.66
CA ASP A 117 24.60 1.45 3.82
C ASP A 117 25.15 2.59 4.69
N ALA A 118 24.39 3.68 4.75
CA ALA A 118 24.66 4.87 5.55
C ALA A 118 23.82 4.92 6.83
N THR A 119 23.07 3.86 7.15
CA THR A 119 22.27 3.78 8.37
C THR A 119 23.19 3.84 9.59
N PRO A 120 22.98 4.77 10.54
CA PRO A 120 23.74 4.80 11.77
C PRO A 120 23.62 3.47 12.53
N GLU A 121 24.74 2.90 13.00
CA GLU A 121 24.74 1.58 13.67
C GLU A 121 23.77 1.50 14.86
N ILE A 122 23.58 2.61 15.59
CA ILE A 122 22.62 2.70 16.69
C ILE A 122 21.16 2.51 16.24
N ILE A 123 20.83 2.87 15.01
CA ILE A 123 19.51 2.64 14.43
C ILE A 123 19.38 1.16 14.07
N SER A 124 20.40 0.57 13.45
CA SER A 124 20.41 -0.84 13.08
C SER A 124 20.28 -1.75 14.31
N GLU A 125 20.95 -1.42 15.42
CA GLU A 125 20.85 -2.15 16.69
C GLU A 125 19.46 -2.02 17.36
N ALA A 126 18.81 -0.87 17.20
CA ALA A 126 17.51 -0.59 17.82
C ALA A 126 16.30 -1.00 16.97
N ALA A 127 16.50 -1.34 15.69
CA ALA A 127 15.41 -1.63 14.77
C ALA A 127 14.73 -2.98 15.08
N LEU A 128 13.40 -2.98 15.20
CA LEU A 128 12.60 -4.17 15.53
C LEU A 128 12.22 -5.02 14.29
N GLY A 129 12.81 -4.74 13.12
CA GLY A 129 12.61 -5.54 11.90
C GLY A 129 11.22 -5.41 11.25
N ASP A 130 10.48 -4.35 11.55
CA ASP A 130 9.13 -4.09 11.03
C ASP A 130 9.11 -3.03 9.91
N GLU A 131 7.91 -2.59 9.51
CA GLU A 131 7.71 -1.52 8.50
C GLU A 131 8.39 -0.20 8.88
N GLN A 132 8.57 0.08 10.18
CA GLN A 132 9.28 1.26 10.64
C GLN A 132 10.78 1.15 10.39
N ALA A 133 11.34 -0.06 10.47
CA ALA A 133 12.70 -0.30 10.03
C ALA A 133 12.86 0.01 8.52
N LEU A 134 11.89 -0.34 7.67
CA LEU A 134 11.94 -0.03 6.24
C LEU A 134 12.03 1.47 5.97
N LEU A 135 11.16 2.26 6.59
CA LEU A 135 11.14 3.71 6.41
C LEU A 135 12.45 4.36 6.90
N ALA A 136 13.00 3.86 8.02
CA ALA A 136 14.30 4.32 8.50
C ALA A 136 15.41 4.04 7.48
N LEU A 137 15.46 2.84 6.90
CA LEU A 137 16.43 2.50 5.85
C LEU A 137 16.27 3.40 4.62
N VAL A 138 15.03 3.62 4.16
CA VAL A 138 14.73 4.52 3.04
C VAL A 138 15.24 5.94 3.32
N ARG A 139 15.01 6.45 4.54
CA ARG A 139 15.39 7.80 4.95
C ARG A 139 16.90 7.98 5.08
N TYR A 140 17.57 7.15 5.89
CA TYR A 140 18.99 7.31 6.18
C TYR A 140 19.89 7.09 4.96
N ASN A 141 19.44 6.27 4.00
CA ASN A 141 20.18 5.98 2.77
C ASN A 141 19.76 6.88 1.60
N ARG A 142 18.88 7.86 1.82
CA ARG A 142 18.36 8.78 0.80
C ARG A 142 17.83 8.04 -0.44
N LEU A 143 17.15 6.91 -0.23
CA LEU A 143 16.69 6.08 -1.35
C LEU A 143 15.64 6.81 -2.20
N ILE A 144 14.87 7.73 -1.62
CA ILE A 144 13.95 8.61 -2.38
C ILE A 144 14.72 9.52 -3.35
N ASP A 145 15.80 10.15 -2.88
CA ASP A 145 16.65 11.02 -3.69
C ASP A 145 17.27 10.25 -4.85
N ILE A 146 17.84 9.08 -4.55
CA ILE A 146 18.45 8.19 -5.55
C ILE A 146 17.41 7.70 -6.56
N PHE A 147 16.24 7.29 -6.06
CA PHE A 147 15.17 6.74 -6.89
C PHE A 147 14.52 7.78 -7.80
N LEU A 148 14.32 9.01 -7.34
CA LEU A 148 13.60 10.03 -8.12
C LEU A 148 14.52 11.04 -8.81
N GLY A 149 15.81 11.11 -8.44
CA GLY A 149 16.74 12.12 -8.92
C GLY A 149 16.43 13.51 -8.38
N VAL A 150 16.04 13.61 -7.10
CA VAL A 150 15.63 14.86 -6.43
C VAL A 150 16.38 15.06 -5.13
N ALA A 151 16.42 16.29 -4.61
CA ALA A 151 16.79 16.53 -3.22
C ALA A 151 15.53 16.47 -2.35
N SER A 152 15.43 15.45 -1.48
CA SER A 152 14.25 15.22 -0.64
C SER A 152 14.54 15.41 0.86
N TYR A 153 13.50 15.77 1.60
CA TYR A 153 13.53 15.98 3.05
C TYR A 153 12.27 15.40 3.69
N SER A 154 12.44 14.60 4.73
CA SER A 154 11.33 14.11 5.54
C SER A 154 10.64 15.28 6.22
N LEU A 155 9.34 15.43 5.97
CA LEU A 155 8.50 16.50 6.52
C LEU A 155 7.77 16.04 7.78
N GLN A 156 7.16 14.85 7.73
CA GLN A 156 6.37 14.30 8.83
C GLN A 156 6.33 12.77 8.74
N ASN A 157 6.48 12.11 9.88
CA ASN A 157 6.27 10.67 10.05
C ASN A 157 4.93 10.41 10.75
N HIS A 158 4.25 9.31 10.42
CA HIS A 158 2.92 8.91 10.92
C HIS A 158 1.88 10.05 10.89
N LEU A 159 1.71 10.66 9.72
CA LEU A 159 0.76 11.74 9.55
C LEU A 159 -0.67 11.20 9.62
N ARG A 160 -1.30 11.36 10.79
CA ARG A 160 -2.74 11.15 10.97
C ARG A 160 -3.49 12.43 10.64
N THR A 161 -4.35 12.36 9.65
CA THR A 161 -5.10 13.53 9.20
C THR A 161 -6.46 13.16 8.62
N THR A 162 -7.13 14.14 8.01
CA THR A 162 -8.37 13.93 7.27
C THR A 162 -8.24 14.50 5.87
N ALA A 163 -8.91 13.86 4.91
CA ALA A 163 -9.14 14.41 3.58
C ALA A 163 -10.65 14.50 3.31
N ARG A 164 -11.07 15.58 2.66
CA ARG A 164 -12.48 15.79 2.28
C ARG A 164 -12.97 14.64 1.40
N GLY A 165 -14.15 14.13 1.70
CA GLY A 165 -14.76 13.01 0.97
C GLY A 165 -14.15 11.64 1.30
N VAL A 166 -12.98 11.58 1.95
CA VAL A 166 -12.33 10.33 2.34
C VAL A 166 -12.53 10.02 3.82
N GLY A 167 -12.40 11.04 4.68
CA GLY A 167 -12.41 10.87 6.14
C GLY A 167 -10.99 10.79 6.70
N GLN A 168 -10.78 9.96 7.72
CA GLN A 168 -9.48 9.83 8.39
C GLN A 168 -8.51 9.03 7.50
N VAL A 169 -7.30 9.57 7.36
CA VAL A 169 -6.20 8.98 6.58
C VAL A 169 -4.95 8.95 7.46
N GLU A 170 -4.15 7.91 7.29
CA GLU A 170 -2.83 7.76 7.90
C GLU A 170 -1.82 7.59 6.76
N VAL A 171 -0.84 8.49 6.72
CA VAL A 171 0.29 8.43 5.79
C VAL A 171 1.53 8.08 6.61
N ASP A 172 2.22 7.01 6.24
CA ASP A 172 3.38 6.55 7.00
C ASP A 172 4.47 7.61 7.04
N GLU A 173 4.87 8.17 5.89
CA GLU A 173 5.82 9.28 5.86
C GLU A 173 5.51 10.24 4.71
N VAL A 174 5.76 11.53 4.91
CA VAL A 174 5.64 12.56 3.88
C VAL A 174 6.99 13.24 3.70
N TYR A 175 7.45 13.34 2.46
CA TYR A 175 8.63 14.11 2.09
C TYR A 175 8.24 15.33 1.25
N VAL A 176 9.04 16.39 1.36
CA VAL A 176 9.07 17.50 0.39
C VAL A 176 10.36 17.39 -0.42
N ALA A 177 10.30 17.65 -1.72
CA ALA A 177 11.48 17.53 -2.57
C ALA A 177 11.54 18.60 -3.66
N VAL A 178 12.75 18.83 -4.18
CA VAL A 178 13.02 19.72 -5.31
C VAL A 178 13.95 19.05 -6.32
N ASP A 179 13.66 19.20 -7.60
CA ASP A 179 14.54 18.71 -8.67
C ASP A 179 15.49 19.80 -9.21
N ARG A 180 16.34 19.42 -10.16
CA ARG A 180 17.31 20.33 -10.82
C ARG A 180 16.66 21.49 -11.59
N TYR A 181 15.36 21.43 -11.86
CA TYR A 181 14.59 22.45 -12.56
C TYR A 181 13.80 23.36 -11.61
N GLY A 182 13.93 23.15 -10.29
CA GLY A 182 13.21 23.91 -9.27
C GLY A 182 11.75 23.48 -9.09
N ARG A 183 11.32 22.37 -9.72
CA ARG A 183 9.97 21.84 -9.49
C ARG A 183 9.89 21.28 -8.07
N GLN A 184 8.81 21.59 -7.38
CA GLN A 184 8.61 21.18 -5.99
C GLN A 184 7.59 20.06 -5.91
N TYR A 185 7.91 19.06 -5.09
CA TYR A 185 7.14 17.83 -4.97
C TYR A 185 6.71 17.61 -3.53
N ILE A 186 5.56 16.95 -3.37
CA ILE A 186 5.13 16.32 -2.14
C ILE A 186 5.06 14.81 -2.38
N LEU A 187 5.73 14.02 -1.54
CA LEU A 187 5.91 12.59 -1.73
C LEU A 187 5.31 11.87 -0.53
N PRO A 188 4.03 11.42 -0.58
CA PRO A 188 3.54 10.48 0.41
C PRO A 188 4.20 9.12 0.17
N VAL A 189 4.84 8.57 1.19
CA VAL A 189 5.56 7.30 1.18
C VAL A 189 4.84 6.33 2.10
N GLN A 190 4.55 5.14 1.59
CA GLN A 190 3.96 4.03 2.33
C GLN A 190 4.95 2.89 2.41
N ALA A 191 5.12 2.28 3.58
CA ALA A 191 5.88 1.05 3.74
C ALA A 191 4.93 -0.15 3.77
N LYS A 192 5.30 -1.22 3.07
CA LYS A 192 4.58 -2.49 3.09
C LYS A 192 5.50 -3.61 3.56
N GLY A 193 5.12 -4.27 4.65
CA GLY A 193 5.81 -5.43 5.19
C GLY A 193 5.32 -6.75 4.60
N GLY A 194 6.22 -7.72 4.47
CA GLY A 194 5.88 -9.13 4.22
C GLY A 194 5.07 -9.37 2.93
N SER A 195 3.87 -9.93 3.07
CA SER A 195 2.97 -10.29 1.97
C SER A 195 1.90 -9.24 1.67
N ASP A 196 1.94 -8.08 2.34
CA ASP A 196 0.92 -7.04 2.16
C ASP A 196 1.02 -6.47 0.73
N GLU A 197 -0.12 -6.36 0.06
CA GLU A 197 -0.19 -5.91 -1.34
C GLU A 197 -0.34 -4.39 -1.42
N ILE A 198 0.26 -3.79 -2.45
CA ILE A 198 0.06 -2.38 -2.77
C ILE A 198 -1.29 -2.25 -3.49
N GLY A 199 -2.32 -1.84 -2.75
CA GLY A 199 -3.68 -1.65 -3.24
C GLY A 199 -4.03 -0.19 -3.53
N ILE A 200 -5.10 0.01 -4.31
CA ILE A 200 -5.56 1.34 -4.77
C ILE A 200 -5.99 2.29 -3.66
N THR A 201 -6.66 1.76 -2.63
CA THR A 201 -7.28 2.60 -1.61
C THR A 201 -6.26 3.50 -0.91
N GLN A 202 -5.07 2.98 -0.55
CA GLN A 202 -4.06 3.78 0.15
C GLN A 202 -3.51 4.89 -0.75
N THR A 203 -3.22 4.55 -2.02
CA THR A 203 -2.71 5.53 -3.00
C THR A 203 -3.74 6.64 -3.26
N GLU A 204 -5.03 6.31 -3.41
CA GLU A 204 -6.11 7.31 -3.55
C GLU A 204 -6.18 8.24 -2.33
N GLN A 205 -6.09 7.69 -1.12
CA GLN A 205 -6.14 8.45 0.13
C GLN A 205 -4.96 9.42 0.26
N ASP A 206 -3.75 8.95 -0.01
CA ASP A 206 -2.53 9.74 0.06
C ASP A 206 -2.55 10.89 -0.96
N ILE A 207 -3.00 10.62 -2.19
CA ILE A 207 -3.19 11.65 -3.22
C ILE A 207 -4.20 12.69 -2.76
N ALA A 208 -5.34 12.27 -2.18
CA ALA A 208 -6.37 13.18 -1.70
C ALA A 208 -5.86 14.10 -0.57
N VAL A 209 -5.11 13.54 0.39
CA VAL A 209 -4.46 14.33 1.44
C VAL A 209 -3.50 15.35 0.85
N CYS A 210 -2.67 14.93 -0.12
CA CYS A 210 -1.70 15.82 -0.73
C CYS A 210 -2.36 16.95 -1.51
N ALA A 211 -3.40 16.65 -2.29
CA ALA A 211 -4.15 17.64 -3.06
C ALA A 211 -4.82 18.70 -2.16
N GLU A 212 -5.30 18.31 -0.97
CA GLU A 212 -5.92 19.23 -0.02
C GLU A 212 -4.91 20.08 0.73
N LYS A 213 -3.84 19.48 1.25
CA LYS A 213 -2.87 20.17 2.12
C LYS A 213 -1.82 20.97 1.35
N TRP A 214 -1.41 20.47 0.19
CA TRP A 214 -0.32 21.04 -0.61
C TRP A 214 -0.74 21.17 -2.08
N PRO A 215 -1.79 21.96 -2.39
CA PRO A 215 -2.40 22.03 -3.72
C PRO A 215 -1.45 22.53 -4.82
N ASN A 216 -0.36 23.23 -4.43
CA ASN A 216 0.61 23.80 -5.37
C ASN A 216 1.85 22.90 -5.59
N LEU A 217 1.98 21.79 -4.85
CA LEU A 217 3.10 20.85 -4.98
C LEU A 217 2.72 19.68 -5.88
N ILE A 218 3.68 19.19 -6.66
CA ILE A 218 3.46 18.02 -7.52
C ILE A 218 3.45 16.77 -6.64
N CYS A 219 2.28 16.12 -6.52
CA CYS A 219 2.15 14.87 -5.78
C CYS A 219 2.75 13.69 -6.55
N ARG A 220 3.70 12.96 -5.93
CA ARG A 220 4.23 11.68 -6.45
C ARG A 220 4.17 10.63 -5.35
N PRO A 221 3.11 9.78 -5.33
CA PRO A 221 2.98 8.73 -4.33
C PRO A 221 4.02 7.64 -4.50
N ILE A 222 4.65 7.26 -3.40
CA ILE A 222 5.69 6.24 -3.36
C ILE A 222 5.26 5.08 -2.45
N SER A 223 5.52 3.86 -2.88
CA SER A 223 5.47 2.69 -2.00
C SER A 223 6.85 2.06 -1.89
N ALA A 224 7.21 1.66 -0.68
CA ALA A 224 8.42 0.91 -0.36
C ALA A 224 8.02 -0.47 0.14
N GLN A 225 8.69 -1.51 -0.34
CA GLN A 225 8.45 -2.88 0.09
C GLN A 225 9.76 -3.64 0.26
N PHE A 226 9.85 -4.43 1.32
CA PHE A 226 10.92 -5.43 1.45
C PHE A 226 10.65 -6.61 0.52
N GLY A 227 11.64 -6.96 -0.30
CA GLY A 227 11.66 -8.24 -1.00
C GLY A 227 12.17 -9.37 -0.11
N THR A 228 11.92 -10.60 -0.54
CA THR A 228 12.25 -11.83 0.21
C THR A 228 13.75 -12.07 0.43
N ASP A 229 14.61 -11.36 -0.30
CA ASP A 229 16.07 -11.45 -0.29
C ASP A 229 16.72 -10.19 0.32
N GLY A 230 15.97 -9.45 1.15
CA GLY A 230 16.44 -8.23 1.81
C GLY A 230 16.62 -7.03 0.86
N ARG A 231 16.17 -7.13 -0.40
CA ARG A 231 16.12 -5.96 -1.29
C ARG A 231 15.02 -5.01 -0.85
N ILE A 232 15.19 -3.73 -1.15
CA ILE A 232 14.17 -2.70 -0.99
C ILE A 232 13.67 -2.33 -2.39
N ALA A 233 12.40 -2.62 -2.67
CA ALA A 233 11.73 -2.20 -3.90
C ALA A 233 11.01 -0.87 -3.65
N LEU A 234 11.26 0.12 -4.51
CA LEU A 234 10.55 1.39 -4.53
C LEU A 234 9.71 1.51 -5.79
N PHE A 235 8.47 1.98 -5.62
CA PHE A 235 7.51 2.21 -6.69
C PHE A 235 7.04 3.66 -6.67
N GLU A 236 7.10 4.34 -7.82
CA GLU A 236 6.31 5.55 -8.05
C GLU A 236 4.96 5.12 -8.65
N LEU A 237 3.88 5.48 -7.97
CA LEU A 237 2.53 5.04 -8.32
C LEU A 237 1.71 6.17 -8.95
N ALA A 238 0.72 5.78 -9.72
CA ALA A 238 -0.34 6.65 -10.22
C ALA A 238 -1.68 5.92 -10.17
N VAL A 239 -2.76 6.69 -10.10
CA VAL A 239 -4.11 6.17 -10.30
C VAL A 239 -4.55 6.59 -11.71
N GLN A 240 -4.88 5.61 -12.55
CA GLN A 240 -5.39 5.82 -13.90
C GLN A 240 -6.54 4.85 -14.15
N GLU A 241 -7.69 5.35 -14.58
CA GLU A 241 -8.89 4.54 -14.87
C GLU A 241 -9.28 3.63 -13.70
N GLU A 242 -9.26 4.18 -12.47
CA GLU A 242 -9.51 3.42 -11.23
C GLU A 242 -8.58 2.22 -11.02
N GLN A 243 -7.37 2.30 -11.55
CA GLN A 243 -6.33 1.29 -11.32
C GLN A 243 -5.04 1.92 -10.83
N VAL A 244 -4.37 1.24 -9.89
CA VAL A 244 -2.98 1.58 -9.56
C VAL A 244 -2.09 1.17 -10.72
N ARG A 245 -1.24 2.10 -11.16
CA ARG A 245 -0.21 1.89 -12.16
C ARG A 245 1.15 2.24 -11.57
N VAL A 246 2.16 1.48 -11.98
CA VAL A 246 3.55 1.75 -11.65
C VAL A 246 4.12 2.64 -12.75
N ARG A 247 4.52 3.86 -12.40
CA ARG A 247 5.26 4.76 -13.31
C ARG A 247 6.73 4.41 -13.38
N ARG A 248 7.30 4.05 -12.22
CA ARG A 248 8.70 3.70 -12.07
C ARG A 248 8.85 2.66 -10.97
N GLU A 249 9.75 1.71 -11.18
CA GLU A 249 10.15 0.72 -10.20
C GLU A 249 11.68 0.61 -10.19
N SER A 250 12.28 0.54 -9.01
CA SER A 250 13.72 0.27 -8.88
C SER A 250 14.00 -0.50 -7.60
N HIS A 251 14.96 -1.42 -7.65
CA HIS A 251 15.30 -2.29 -6.52
C HIS A 251 16.71 -1.97 -6.03
N TYR A 252 16.84 -1.87 -4.71
CA TYR A 252 18.10 -1.54 -4.05
C TYR A 252 18.48 -2.59 -3.03
N ARG A 253 19.78 -2.73 -2.78
CA ARG A 253 20.30 -3.50 -1.65
C ARG A 253 21.34 -2.66 -0.90
N LEU A 254 21.09 -2.45 0.38
CA LEU A 254 22.03 -1.76 1.26
C LEU A 254 23.16 -2.73 1.63
N VAL A 255 24.41 -2.33 1.42
CA VAL A 255 25.59 -3.17 1.67
C VAL A 255 26.75 -2.35 2.24
N PRO A 256 27.69 -2.96 2.98
CA PRO A 256 28.97 -2.32 3.25
C PRO A 256 29.67 -1.92 1.94
N ALA A 257 30.28 -0.73 1.89
CA ALA A 257 30.91 -0.21 0.67
C ALA A 257 31.88 -1.20 0.00
N LYS A 258 32.61 -2.00 0.80
CA LYS A 258 33.53 -3.05 0.33
C LYS A 258 32.88 -4.19 -0.47
N GLN A 259 31.56 -4.33 -0.44
CA GLN A 259 30.80 -5.36 -1.19
C GLN A 259 30.32 -4.86 -2.56
N ILE A 260 30.59 -3.59 -2.88
CA ILE A 260 30.40 -3.02 -4.21
C ILE A 260 31.70 -3.20 -4.97
N THR A 261 31.69 -4.09 -5.94
CA THR A 261 32.85 -4.48 -6.73
C THR A 261 33.05 -3.57 -7.94
N GLU A 262 34.22 -3.63 -8.57
CA GLU A 262 34.46 -2.94 -9.84
C GLU A 262 33.49 -3.41 -10.93
N THR A 263 33.13 -4.69 -10.95
CA THR A 263 32.13 -5.25 -11.88
C THR A 263 30.76 -4.60 -11.67
N ASP A 264 30.30 -4.49 -10.41
CA ASP A 264 29.04 -3.79 -10.11
C ASP A 264 29.07 -2.35 -10.65
N LEU A 265 30.16 -1.62 -10.41
CA LEU A 265 30.31 -0.23 -10.88
C LEU A 265 30.38 -0.12 -12.41
N MET A 266 30.97 -1.10 -13.10
CA MET A 266 30.98 -1.14 -14.57
C MET A 266 29.57 -1.37 -15.12
N GLU A 267 28.79 -2.26 -14.52
CA GLU A 267 27.40 -2.50 -14.90
C GLU A 267 26.55 -1.22 -14.72
N TYR A 268 26.69 -0.51 -13.60
CA TYR A 268 25.92 0.72 -13.33
C TYR A 268 26.23 1.88 -14.29
N ARG A 269 27.37 1.87 -15.00
CA ARG A 269 27.66 2.87 -16.03
C ARG A 269 26.80 2.69 -17.28
N THR A 270 26.41 1.46 -17.58
CA THR A 270 25.64 1.13 -18.79
C THR A 270 24.16 1.45 -18.67
N THR A 271 23.66 1.70 -17.46
CA THR A 271 22.25 2.04 -17.18
C THR A 271 21.91 3.52 -17.35
N ASN A 272 22.83 4.38 -17.79
CA ASN A 272 22.57 5.79 -18.07
C ASN A 272 22.40 6.04 -19.58
N SER A 273 21.16 5.88 -20.06
CA SER A 273 20.65 6.67 -21.17
C SER A 273 19.13 6.75 -21.05
N GLU A 274 18.64 7.79 -20.37
CA GLU A 274 17.49 8.62 -20.79
C GLU A 274 17.23 9.72 -19.74
N ASP A 275 17.13 10.95 -20.25
CA ASP A 275 16.77 12.20 -19.56
C ASP A 275 15.32 12.20 -19.04
#